data_AF-A0A954GQ94-F1
#
_entry.id   AF-A0A954GQ94-F1
#
_cell.length_a   1.000
_cell.length_b   1.000
_cell.length_c   1.000
_cell.angle_alpha   90.00
_cell.angle_beta   90.00
_cell.angle_gamma   90.00
#
_symmetry.space_group_name_H-M   'P 1'
#
loop_
_entity.id
_entity.type
_entity.pdbx_description
1 polymer ?
#
loop_
_entity_poly.entity_id
_entity_poly.type
_entity_poly.pdbx_seq_one_letter_code
_entity_poly.pdbx_strand_id
1 'polypeptide(L)'
;MSTELPIAPTSTDAPYEDPLDLMDEIDALKKEKDATILAHFYTDGEIQDIADFTGDSLKLARDATMVTTSTIVFAGVHFMGESAKIMNPEKTVLIPDLLAGCSLAESCPPDKLAAYQEELRAQGRDFVTVAYINTSAAV
;
A
#
# COMPACT_ATOMS: atom_id res chain seq x y z
N MET A 1 -18.67 3.75 -19.24
CA MET A 1 -19.28 3.03 -18.10
C MET A 1 -18.39 3.33 -16.91
N SER A 2 -18.82 4.24 -16.02
CA SER A 2 -18.05 4.58 -14.82
C SER A 2 -17.99 3.37 -13.90
N THR A 3 -16.80 2.84 -13.70
CA THR A 3 -16.48 1.96 -12.57
C THR A 3 -16.09 2.86 -11.41
N GLU A 4 -17.09 3.41 -10.71
CA GLU A 4 -16.84 4.01 -9.40
C GLU A 4 -16.51 2.89 -8.43
N LEU A 5 -15.29 2.92 -7.89
CA LEU A 5 -14.88 2.06 -6.79
C LEU A 5 -15.70 2.45 -5.56
N PRO A 6 -16.10 1.49 -4.70
CA PRO A 6 -16.85 1.79 -3.49
C PRO A 6 -15.91 2.43 -2.48
N ILE A 7 -15.79 3.76 -2.55
CA ILE A 7 -15.14 4.57 -1.51
C ILE A 7 -16.23 4.86 -0.46
N ALA A 8 -15.96 4.50 0.80
CA ALA A 8 -16.85 4.79 1.90
C ALA A 8 -17.04 6.32 2.04
N PRO A 9 -18.26 6.82 2.27
CA PRO A 9 -18.49 8.25 2.43
C PRO A 9 -17.79 8.77 3.69
N THR A 10 -16.90 9.76 3.54
CA THR A 10 -16.32 10.50 4.67
C THR A 10 -17.36 11.50 5.20
N SER A 11 -18.12 11.13 6.21
CA SER A 11 -19.02 12.06 6.92
C SER A 11 -18.28 12.75 8.07
N THR A 12 -18.38 14.08 8.14
CA THR A 12 -17.85 14.92 9.23
C THR A 12 -18.66 14.85 10.54
N ASP A 13 -19.71 14.01 10.58
CA ASP A 13 -20.55 13.73 11.74
C ASP A 13 -20.17 12.40 12.42
N ALA A 14 -18.90 11.97 12.30
CA ALA A 14 -18.45 10.78 12.99
C ALA A 14 -18.66 10.97 14.51
N PRO A 15 -19.40 10.08 15.18
CA PRO A 15 -19.55 10.16 16.63
C PRO A 15 -18.16 10.16 17.27
N TYR A 16 -18.00 10.90 18.36
CA TYR A 16 -16.77 10.81 19.15
C TYR A 16 -16.66 9.38 19.69
N GLU A 17 -15.66 8.65 19.22
CA GLU A 17 -15.31 7.33 19.68
C GLU A 17 -14.10 7.46 20.61
N ASP A 18 -14.18 6.82 21.78
CA ASP A 18 -13.04 6.76 22.69
C ASP A 18 -11.90 6.00 21.99
N PRO A 19 -10.69 6.58 21.87
CA PRO A 19 -9.57 5.90 21.23
C PRO A 19 -9.27 4.50 21.81
N LEU A 20 -9.53 4.28 23.11
CA LEU A 20 -9.34 2.96 23.72
C LEU A 20 -10.38 1.95 23.22
N ASP A 21 -11.64 2.37 23.06
CA ASP A 21 -12.69 1.53 22.49
C ASP A 21 -12.36 1.15 21.04
N LEU A 22 -11.81 2.10 20.27
CA LEU A 22 -11.35 1.87 18.90
C LEU A 22 -10.19 0.89 18.79
N MET A 23 -9.18 1.01 19.66
CA MET A 23 -8.04 0.08 19.68
C MET A 23 -8.50 -1.34 20.00
N ASP A 24 -9.39 -1.50 20.99
CA ASP A 24 -9.96 -2.80 21.36
C ASP A 24 -10.80 -3.40 20.23
N GLU A 25 -11.59 -2.58 19.51
CA GLU A 25 -12.36 -3.03 18.35
C GLU A 25 -11.46 -3.46 17.18
N ILE A 26 -10.41 -2.69 16.89
CA ILE A 26 -9.42 -3.04 15.86
C ILE A 26 -8.74 -4.37 16.21
N ASP A 27 -8.34 -4.57 17.46
CA ASP A 27 -7.71 -5.83 17.90
C ASP A 27 -8.67 -7.02 17.84
N ALA A 28 -9.95 -6.81 18.13
CA ALA A 28 -10.98 -7.83 17.95
C ALA A 28 -11.15 -8.18 16.46
N LEU A 29 -11.23 -7.17 15.58
CA LEU A 29 -11.37 -7.36 14.14
C LEU A 29 -10.13 -7.99 13.51
N LYS A 30 -8.91 -7.65 13.95
CA LYS A 30 -7.67 -8.30 13.49
C LYS A 30 -7.74 -9.81 13.67
N LYS A 31 -8.22 -10.26 14.84
CA LYS A 31 -8.40 -11.69 15.14
C LYS A 31 -9.53 -12.31 14.33
N GLU A 32 -10.68 -11.65 14.25
CA GLU A 32 -11.85 -12.17 13.52
C GLU A 32 -11.56 -12.32 12.02
N LYS A 33 -10.87 -11.34 11.43
CA LYS A 33 -10.58 -11.28 10.00
C LYS A 33 -9.27 -11.98 9.61
N ASP A 34 -8.57 -12.57 10.58
CA ASP A 34 -7.23 -13.15 10.38
C ASP A 34 -6.35 -12.17 9.60
N ALA A 35 -6.09 -11.02 10.23
CA ALA A 35 -5.44 -9.86 9.61
C ALA A 35 -4.17 -9.42 10.34
N THR A 36 -3.18 -9.04 9.54
CA THR A 36 -1.94 -8.39 9.99
C THR A 36 -1.90 -6.95 9.48
N ILE A 37 -1.55 -6.00 10.36
CA ILE A 37 -1.41 -4.58 10.03
C ILE A 37 0.08 -4.24 9.83
N LEU A 38 0.39 -3.66 8.68
CA LEU A 38 1.71 -3.08 8.36
C LEU A 38 1.57 -1.56 8.28
N ALA A 39 2.40 -0.80 9.00
CA ALA A 39 2.36 0.65 9.01
C ALA A 39 3.71 1.29 8.62
N HIS A 40 3.66 2.25 7.69
CA HIS A 40 4.83 3.03 7.31
C HIS A 40 5.18 4.07 8.40
N PHE A 41 6.45 4.41 8.57
CA PHE A 41 6.89 5.42 9.56
C PHE A 41 6.26 6.82 9.42
N TYR A 42 5.53 7.09 8.34
CA TYR A 42 4.86 8.38 8.10
C TYR A 42 3.38 8.38 8.48
N THR A 43 2.84 7.25 8.94
CA THR A 43 1.48 7.24 9.52
C THR A 43 1.50 7.87 10.91
N ASP A 44 0.33 8.31 11.38
CA ASP A 44 0.18 8.82 12.74
C ASP A 44 0.57 7.79 13.79
N GLY A 45 1.02 8.26 14.95
CA GLY A 45 1.57 7.40 16.01
C GLY A 45 0.59 6.34 16.50
N GLU A 46 -0.69 6.69 16.63
CA GLU A 46 -1.75 5.77 17.03
C GLU A 46 -1.94 4.59 16.05
N ILE A 47 -1.69 4.82 14.75
CA ILE A 47 -1.72 3.77 13.72
C ILE A 47 -0.48 2.87 13.85
N GLN A 48 0.67 3.44 14.22
CA GLN A 48 1.88 2.66 14.45
C GLN A 48 1.76 1.79 15.71
N ASP A 49 1.07 2.27 16.74
CA ASP A 49 0.88 1.56 18.01
C ASP A 49 0.02 0.28 17.86
N ILE A 50 -0.92 0.26 16.92
CA ILE A 50 -1.77 -0.91 16.62
C ILE A 50 -1.20 -1.86 15.54
N ALA A 51 -0.11 -1.45 14.88
CA ALA A 51 0.49 -2.20 13.79
C ALA A 51 1.33 -3.39 14.29
N ASP A 52 1.26 -4.52 13.59
CA ASP A 52 2.09 -5.69 13.91
C ASP A 52 3.53 -5.52 13.37
N PHE A 53 3.66 -4.75 12.29
CA PHE A 53 4.96 -4.36 11.73
C PHE A 53 4.98 -2.87 11.40
N THR A 54 6.03 -2.18 11.86
CA THR A 54 6.35 -0.80 11.48
C THR A 54 7.67 -0.76 10.71
N GLY A 55 7.76 0.11 9.70
CA GLY A 55 8.97 0.13 8.86
C GLY A 55 8.99 1.18 7.76
N ASP A 56 10.14 1.25 7.08
CA ASP A 56 10.26 1.89 5.77
C ASP A 56 9.75 0.95 4.66
N SER A 57 9.72 1.43 3.41
CA SER A 57 9.22 0.66 2.27
C SER A 57 9.93 -0.70 2.09
N LEU A 58 11.24 -0.76 2.29
CA LEU A 58 12.02 -1.99 2.07
C LEU A 58 11.78 -3.01 3.19
N LYS A 59 11.76 -2.55 4.44
CA LYS A 59 11.48 -3.40 5.60
C LYS A 59 10.07 -3.98 5.48
N LEU A 60 9.06 -3.14 5.23
CA LEU A 60 7.68 -3.61 5.11
C LEU A 60 7.47 -4.54 3.92
N ALA A 61 8.16 -4.32 2.80
CA ALA A 61 8.12 -5.27 1.68
C ALA A 61 8.62 -6.66 2.09
N ARG A 62 9.70 -6.74 2.89
CA ARG A 62 10.21 -8.01 3.42
C ARG A 62 9.26 -8.62 4.44
N ASP A 63 8.77 -7.82 5.39
CA ASP A 63 7.86 -8.31 6.44
C ASP A 63 6.56 -8.85 5.85
N ALA A 64 6.04 -8.22 4.79
CA ALA A 64 4.84 -8.69 4.09
C ALA A 64 4.98 -10.14 3.57
N THR A 65 6.19 -10.62 3.27
CA THR A 65 6.43 -12.01 2.84
C THR A 65 6.40 -13.02 4.00
N MET A 66 6.58 -12.54 5.23
CA MET A 66 6.58 -13.34 6.44
C MET A 66 5.20 -13.44 7.09
N VAL A 67 4.23 -12.64 6.63
CA VAL A 67 2.85 -12.66 7.12
C VAL A 67 2.20 -14.01 6.83
N THR A 68 1.68 -14.63 7.89
CA THR A 68 0.96 -15.91 7.82
C THR A 68 -0.55 -15.78 7.78
N THR A 69 -1.08 -14.62 8.16
CA THR A 69 -2.53 -14.35 8.14
C THR A 69 -3.04 -14.22 6.70
N SER A 70 -4.32 -14.51 6.48
CA SER A 70 -4.95 -14.45 5.16
C SER A 70 -5.21 -13.02 4.67
N THR A 71 -5.28 -12.06 5.59
CA THR A 71 -5.48 -10.63 5.30
C THR A 71 -4.28 -9.79 5.72
N ILE A 72 -3.91 -8.82 4.89
CA ILE A 72 -2.96 -7.76 5.17
C ILE A 72 -3.69 -6.42 5.07
N VAL A 73 -3.61 -5.60 6.11
CA VAL A 73 -4.01 -4.19 6.08
C VAL A 73 -2.73 -3.36 5.99
N PHE A 74 -2.56 -2.65 4.89
CA PHE A 74 -1.38 -1.83 4.64
C PHE A 74 -1.70 -0.36 4.90
N ALA A 75 -1.32 0.13 6.09
CA ALA A 75 -1.37 1.54 6.45
C ALA A 75 -0.17 2.27 5.82
N GLY A 76 -0.34 2.63 4.55
CA GLY A 76 0.64 3.31 3.72
C GLY A 76 0.01 3.79 2.41
N VAL A 77 0.84 4.02 1.40
CA VAL A 77 0.39 4.52 0.09
C VAL A 77 0.18 3.40 -0.93
N HIS A 78 -0.55 3.70 -2.01
CA HIS A 78 -1.04 2.73 -2.99
C HIS A 78 0.00 1.72 -3.49
N PHE A 79 1.17 2.19 -3.95
CA PHE A 79 2.21 1.30 -4.51
C PHE A 79 2.77 0.30 -3.47
N MET A 80 2.72 0.64 -2.18
CA MET A 80 3.17 -0.26 -1.12
C MET A 80 2.18 -1.42 -0.93
N GLY A 81 0.88 -1.11 -0.97
CA GLY A 81 -0.17 -2.14 -0.98
C GLY A 81 -0.13 -3.00 -2.24
N GLU A 82 0.12 -2.41 -3.41
CA GLU A 82 0.37 -3.17 -4.64
C GLU A 82 1.57 -4.12 -4.49
N SER A 83 2.68 -3.63 -3.94
CA SER A 83 3.89 -4.43 -3.68
C SER A 83 3.58 -5.60 -2.74
N ALA A 84 2.84 -5.36 -1.65
CA ALA A 84 2.40 -6.41 -0.74
C ALA A 84 1.53 -7.46 -1.44
N LYS A 85 0.63 -7.04 -2.34
CA LYS A 85 -0.24 -7.93 -3.12
C LYS A 85 0.54 -8.73 -4.16
N ILE A 86 1.52 -8.14 -4.84
CA ILE A 86 2.40 -8.85 -5.80
C ILE A 86 3.14 -9.99 -5.10
N MET A 87 3.67 -9.76 -3.89
CA MET A 87 4.38 -10.79 -3.13
C MET A 87 3.46 -11.81 -2.46
N ASN A 88 2.18 -11.46 -2.27
CA ASN A 88 1.17 -12.30 -1.61
C ASN A 88 -0.08 -12.46 -2.49
N PRO A 89 0.02 -13.13 -3.66
CA PRO A 89 -1.05 -13.17 -4.65
C PRO A 89 -2.36 -13.77 -4.12
N GLU A 90 -2.28 -14.74 -3.19
CA GLU A 90 -3.44 -15.42 -2.61
C GLU A 90 -4.05 -14.69 -1.40
N LYS A 91 -3.33 -13.72 -0.80
CA LYS A 91 -3.82 -12.99 0.38
C LYS A 91 -4.70 -11.82 -0.03
N THR A 92 -5.64 -11.46 0.84
CA THR A 92 -6.38 -10.19 0.72
C THR A 92 -5.47 -9.05 1.19
N VAL A 93 -5.30 -8.01 0.38
CA VAL A 93 -4.55 -6.80 0.76
C VAL A 93 -5.50 -5.62 0.71
N LEU A 94 -5.62 -4.92 1.85
CA LEU A 94 -6.49 -3.76 2.03
C LEU A 94 -5.62 -2.52 2.26
N ILE A 95 -6.03 -1.39 1.69
CA ILE A 95 -5.47 -0.07 1.98
C ILE A 95 -6.61 0.77 2.58
N PRO A 96 -6.45 1.34 3.79
CA PRO A 96 -7.52 2.07 4.46
C PRO A 96 -8.04 3.28 3.67
N ASP A 97 -7.17 3.94 2.91
CA ASP A 97 -7.51 5.08 2.06
C ASP A 97 -6.98 4.88 0.64
N LEU A 98 -7.88 4.73 -0.33
CA LEU A 98 -7.52 4.59 -1.75
C LEU A 98 -6.96 5.90 -2.35
N LEU A 99 -7.16 7.05 -1.70
CA LEU A 99 -6.59 8.33 -2.09
C LEU A 99 -5.15 8.54 -1.55
N ALA A 100 -4.62 7.59 -0.77
CA ALA A 100 -3.24 7.61 -0.31
C ALA A 100 -2.24 7.36 -1.47
N GLY A 101 -1.99 8.41 -2.24
CA GLY A 101 -1.12 8.41 -3.41
C GLY A 101 0.35 8.73 -3.12
N CYS A 102 1.17 8.69 -4.17
CA CYS A 102 2.56 9.12 -4.12
C CYS A 102 2.91 9.89 -5.40
N SER A 103 3.13 11.20 -5.27
CA SER A 103 3.47 12.08 -6.39
C SER A 103 4.72 11.62 -7.16
N LEU A 104 5.67 10.97 -6.48
CA LEU A 104 6.86 10.41 -7.12
C LEU A 104 6.52 9.20 -7.99
N ALA A 105 5.64 8.31 -7.53
CA ALA A 105 5.18 7.17 -8.32
C ALA A 105 4.39 7.63 -9.56
N GLU A 106 3.55 8.65 -9.40
CA GLU A 106 2.79 9.26 -10.50
C GLU A 106 3.68 9.97 -11.54
N SER A 107 4.90 10.36 -11.14
CA SER A 107 5.86 11.04 -12.02
C SER A 107 6.49 10.11 -13.06
N CYS A 108 6.31 8.79 -12.94
CA CYS A 108 6.81 7.81 -13.91
C CYS A 108 5.67 6.96 -14.52
N PRO A 109 4.89 7.51 -15.47
CA PRO A 109 3.87 6.74 -16.18
C PRO A 109 4.51 5.60 -17.00
N PRO A 110 3.94 4.38 -16.96
CA PRO A 110 4.54 3.19 -17.58
C PRO A 110 4.62 3.29 -19.10
N ASP A 111 3.64 3.92 -19.75
CA ASP A 111 3.60 4.17 -21.19
C ASP A 111 4.72 5.11 -21.64
N LYS A 112 4.98 6.16 -20.86
CA LYS A 112 6.07 7.10 -21.14
C LYS A 112 7.44 6.47 -20.92
N LEU A 113 7.58 5.66 -19.87
CA LEU A 113 8.81 4.90 -19.63
C LEU A 113 9.09 3.94 -20.78
N ALA A 114 8.09 3.16 -21.21
CA ALA A 114 8.23 2.22 -22.33
C ALA A 114 8.65 2.93 -23.63
N ALA A 115 7.98 4.04 -23.98
CA ALA A 115 8.32 4.82 -25.17
C ALA A 115 9.77 5.35 -25.12
N TYR A 116 10.21 5.84 -23.95
CA TYR A 116 11.59 6.32 -23.80
C TYR A 116 12.61 5.19 -23.91
N GLN A 117 12.32 4.03 -23.31
CA GLN A 117 13.18 2.86 -23.43
C GLN A 117 13.31 2.39 -24.89
N GLU A 118 12.22 2.40 -25.66
CA GLU A 118 12.25 2.08 -27.10
C GLU A 118 13.12 3.06 -27.89
N GLU A 119 13.01 4.36 -27.60
CA GLU A 119 13.85 5.39 -28.23
C GLU A 119 15.34 5.14 -27.95
N LEU A 120 15.71 4.85 -26.70
CA LEU A 120 17.09 4.56 -26.34
C LEU A 120 17.62 3.29 -27.01
N ARG A 121 16.79 2.24 -27.11
CA ARG A 121 17.17 1.00 -27.83
C ARG A 121 17.32 1.25 -29.33
N ALA A 122 16.48 2.08 -29.94
CA ALA A 122 16.59 2.46 -31.35
C ALA A 122 17.87 3.25 -31.65
N GLN A 123 18.41 3.97 -30.65
CA GLN A 123 19.73 4.62 -30.71
C GLN A 123 20.90 3.65 -30.50
N GLY A 124 20.64 2.34 -30.36
CA GLY A 124 21.66 1.31 -30.14
C GLY A 124 22.25 1.30 -28.73
N ARG A 125 21.55 1.89 -27.74
CA ARG A 125 22.02 1.89 -26.35
C ARG A 125 21.65 0.58 -25.65
N ASP A 126 22.61 0.02 -24.94
CA ASP A 126 22.41 -1.10 -24.01
C ASP A 126 22.27 -0.57 -22.59
N PHE A 127 21.18 -0.94 -21.89
CA PHE A 127 20.88 -0.45 -20.55
C PHE A 127 19.93 -1.39 -19.79
N VAL A 128 19.94 -1.24 -18.46
CA VAL A 128 18.98 -1.88 -17.55
C VAL A 128 18.12 -0.79 -16.91
N THR A 129 16.82 -1.06 -16.76
CA THR A 129 15.93 -0.19 -15.98
C THR A 129 15.91 -0.65 -14.54
N VAL A 130 16.23 0.28 -13.64
CA VAL A 130 16.13 0.08 -12.20
C VAL A 130 15.08 1.05 -11.68
N ALA A 131 13.93 0.51 -11.28
CA ALA A 131 12.86 1.30 -10.68
C ALA A 131 13.06 1.36 -9.16
N TYR A 132 12.87 2.54 -8.58
CA TYR A 132 12.78 2.68 -7.14
C TYR A 132 11.42 2.17 -6.66
N ILE A 133 11.31 1.71 -5.41
CA ILE A 133 10.06 1.12 -4.89
C ILE A 133 8.84 2.05 -4.98
N ASN A 134 9.06 3.36 -5.01
CA ASN A 134 8.01 4.35 -5.24
C ASN A 134 7.64 4.45 -6.73
N THR A 135 7.22 3.34 -7.32
CA THR A 135 6.65 3.24 -8.67
C THR A 135 5.41 2.35 -8.64
N SER A 136 4.47 2.56 -9.55
CA SER A 136 3.30 1.69 -9.64
C SER A 136 3.68 0.27 -10.09
N ALA A 137 2.81 -0.70 -9.83
CA ALA A 137 2.97 -2.07 -10.29
C ALA A 137 3.08 -2.24 -11.82
N ALA A 138 2.66 -1.22 -12.59
CA ALA A 138 2.68 -1.24 -14.05
C ALA A 138 4.04 -0.85 -14.65
N VAL A 139 4.94 -0.27 -13.86
CA VAL A 139 6.33 0.09 -14.22
C VAL A 139 7.25 -1.10 -14.04
#